data_AF-A0A7C1PLT8-F1
#
_entry.id   AF-A0A7C1PLT8-F1
#
_cell.length_a   1.000
_cell.length_b   1.000
_cell.length_c   1.000
_cell.angle_alpha   90.00
_cell.angle_beta   90.00
_cell.angle_gamma   90.00
#
_symmetry.space_group_name_H-M   'P 1'
#
loop_
_entity.id
_entity.type
_entity.pdbx_description
1 polymer ?
#
loop_
_entity_poly.entity_id
_entity_poly.type
_entity_poly.pdbx_seq_one_letter_code
_entity_poly.pdbx_strand_id
1 'polypeptide(L)'
;MLRKHCRRILLFATKRVLSVLNYDYGDEGVGEWLARGGVLGLLARGRRAEGVNLEADCVVLAGAVFLPPHVRVQKVGLSPEVIPAVTALQNVGRATRAPDARVQVVLADERFARIPMLRESFEMHEVHDIKELQEALQQQTARFSR
;
A
#
# COMPACT_ATOMS: atom_id res chain seq x y z
N MET A 1 -6.98 11.82 -8.33
CA MET A 1 -6.64 11.00 -9.51
C MET A 1 -7.03 9.54 -9.30
N LEU A 2 -6.45 8.82 -8.33
CA LEU A 2 -6.78 7.41 -8.04
C LEU A 2 -8.29 7.14 -7.87
N ARG A 3 -9.03 8.06 -7.23
CA ARG A 3 -10.50 7.98 -7.07
C ARG A 3 -11.29 7.90 -8.38
N LYS A 4 -10.68 8.22 -9.53
CA LYS A 4 -11.31 8.07 -10.85
C LYS A 4 -11.29 6.62 -11.34
N HIS A 5 -10.40 5.79 -10.80
CA HIS A 5 -10.17 4.41 -11.23
C HIS A 5 -10.53 3.39 -10.15
N CYS A 6 -10.54 3.80 -8.87
CA CYS A 6 -10.74 2.90 -7.73
C CYS A 6 -11.84 3.46 -6.82
N ARG A 7 -12.81 2.62 -6.43
CA ARG A 7 -13.88 2.98 -5.50
C ARG A 7 -13.40 2.87 -4.05
N ARG A 8 -12.70 1.80 -3.70
CA ARG A 8 -12.14 1.54 -2.36
C ARG A 8 -10.62 1.61 -2.42
N ILE A 9 -10.06 2.63 -1.79
CA ILE A 9 -8.61 2.86 -1.71
C ILE A 9 -8.15 2.72 -0.26
N LEU A 10 -7.22 1.81 -0.01
CA LEU A 10 -6.51 1.68 1.25
C LEU A 10 -5.19 2.44 1.19
N LEU A 11 -5.01 3.42 2.07
CA LEU A 11 -3.80 4.20 2.20
C LEU A 11 -3.09 3.82 3.49
N PHE A 12 -1.90 3.21 3.37
CA PHE A 12 -1.02 2.93 4.49
C PHE A 12 0.14 3.91 4.53
N ALA A 13 0.39 4.49 5.70
CA ALA A 13 1.51 5.40 5.90
C ALA A 13 1.94 5.46 7.37
N THR A 14 3.08 6.09 7.64
CA THR A 14 3.44 6.46 9.02
C THR A 14 2.54 7.59 9.53
N LYS A 15 2.45 7.78 10.85
CA LYS A 15 1.66 8.88 11.46
C LYS A 15 2.01 10.25 10.87
N ARG A 16 3.31 10.50 10.67
CA ARG A 16 3.83 11.77 10.11
C ARG A 16 3.40 11.99 8.66
N VAL A 17 3.36 10.92 7.86
CA VAL A 17 2.94 11.01 6.47
C VAL A 17 1.42 11.14 6.38
N LEU A 18 0.66 10.35 7.15
CA LEU A 18 -0.80 10.48 7.19
C LEU A 18 -1.26 11.88 7.61
N SER A 19 -0.59 12.54 8.55
CA SER A 19 -0.99 13.87 9.02
C SER A 19 -0.94 14.97 7.95
N VAL A 20 -0.32 14.72 6.81
CA VAL A 20 -0.24 15.67 5.69
C VAL A 20 -0.98 15.19 4.43
N LEU A 21 -1.61 14.00 4.49
CA LEU A 21 -2.37 13.44 3.37
C LEU A 21 -3.87 13.62 3.60
N ASN A 22 -4.61 13.81 2.52
CA ASN A 22 -6.06 13.87 2.55
C ASN A 22 -6.66 12.46 2.38
N TYR A 23 -7.49 12.05 3.33
CA TYR A 23 -8.25 10.81 3.31
C TYR A 23 -9.65 11.04 3.91
N ASP A 24 -10.61 10.20 3.55
CA ASP A 24 -12.01 10.37 3.96
C ASP A 24 -12.28 9.75 5.33
N TYR A 25 -11.63 8.61 5.61
CA TYR A 25 -11.86 7.82 6.83
C TYR A 25 -10.54 7.46 7.50
N GLY A 26 -10.52 7.51 8.83
CA GLY A 26 -9.47 6.91 9.66
C GLY A 26 -9.86 5.52 10.17
N ASP A 27 -9.11 5.01 11.15
CA ASP A 27 -9.31 3.69 11.79
C ASP A 27 -10.77 3.48 12.25
N GLU A 28 -11.41 4.50 12.82
CA GLU A 28 -12.79 4.42 13.33
C GLU A 28 -13.85 4.32 12.22
N GLY A 29 -13.54 4.80 11.01
CA GLY A 29 -14.49 4.90 9.89
C GLY A 29 -14.52 3.70 8.95
N VAL A 30 -13.87 2.59 9.28
CA VAL A 30 -13.75 1.42 8.39
C VAL A 30 -15.10 0.85 7.93
N GLY A 31 -16.10 0.79 8.82
CA GLY A 31 -17.42 0.26 8.47
C GLY A 31 -18.12 1.11 7.42
N GLU A 32 -18.05 2.44 7.57
CA GLU A 32 -18.61 3.37 6.60
C GLU A 32 -17.83 3.34 5.27
N TRP A 33 -16.50 3.25 5.33
CA TRP A 33 -15.66 3.11 4.15
C TRP A 33 -15.99 1.83 3.36
N LEU A 34 -16.20 0.69 4.02
CA LEU A 34 -16.61 -0.55 3.35
C LEU A 34 -17.95 -0.40 2.62
N ALA A 35 -18.89 0.35 3.19
CA ALA A 35 -20.20 0.59 2.59
C ALA A 35 -20.17 1.61 1.43
N ARG A 36 -19.45 2.72 1.62
CA ARG A 36 -19.52 3.90 0.73
C ARG A 36 -18.37 4.00 -0.26
N GLY A 37 -17.24 3.36 0.02
CA GLY A 37 -15.98 3.60 -0.70
C GLY A 37 -15.35 4.93 -0.32
N GLY A 38 -14.23 5.26 -0.98
CA GLY A 38 -13.38 6.40 -0.69
C GLY A 38 -11.97 5.98 -0.30
N VAL A 39 -11.25 6.88 0.38
CA VAL A 39 -9.87 6.69 0.84
C VAL A 39 -9.88 6.46 2.35
N LEU A 40 -9.45 5.26 2.76
CA LEU A 40 -9.25 4.90 4.17
C LEU A 40 -7.76 4.99 4.51
N GLY A 41 -7.41 5.95 5.37
CA GLY A 41 -6.06 6.17 5.87
C GLY A 41 -5.79 5.36 7.13
N LEU A 42 -4.82 4.45 7.08
CA LEU A 42 -4.41 3.60 8.20
C LEU A 42 -2.90 3.69 8.44
N LEU A 43 -2.51 3.52 9.70
CA LEU A 43 -1.10 3.40 10.04
C LEU A 43 -0.54 2.11 9.44
N ALA A 44 0.61 2.21 8.76
CA ALA A 44 1.27 1.09 8.11
C ALA A 44 1.74 -0.01 9.09
N ARG A 45 1.83 0.30 10.39
CA ARG A 45 2.05 -0.67 11.49
C ARG A 45 1.03 -0.45 12.62
N GLY A 46 -0.21 -0.15 12.26
CA GLY A 46 -1.32 0.03 13.20
C GLY A 46 -2.06 -1.29 13.49
N ARG A 47 -3.05 -1.23 14.39
CA ARG A 47 -3.87 -2.40 14.76
C ARG A 47 -4.55 -3.09 13.56
N ARG A 48 -4.87 -2.33 12.51
CA ARG A 48 -5.51 -2.85 11.29
C ARG A 48 -4.56 -3.06 10.11
N ALA A 49 -3.25 -2.86 10.31
CA ALA A 49 -2.23 -3.22 9.33
C ALA A 49 -2.07 -4.75 9.19
N GLU A 50 -2.54 -5.50 10.18
CA GLU A 50 -2.45 -6.95 10.25
C GLU A 50 -3.79 -7.60 10.59
N GLY A 51 -3.98 -8.87 10.23
CA GLY A 51 -5.09 -9.70 10.71
C GLY A 51 -6.49 -9.42 10.11
N VAL A 52 -6.77 -8.22 9.61
CA VAL A 52 -8.11 -7.82 9.12
C VAL A 52 -8.25 -8.05 7.60
N ASN A 53 -9.47 -8.32 7.11
CA ASN A 53 -9.78 -8.33 5.68
C ASN A 53 -10.40 -6.98 5.29
N LEU A 54 -9.77 -6.26 4.37
CA LEU A 54 -10.20 -4.95 3.90
C LEU A 54 -10.21 -4.99 2.37
N GLU A 55 -11.30 -5.48 1.80
CA GLU A 55 -11.46 -5.60 0.36
C GLU A 55 -11.38 -4.20 -0.29
N ALA A 56 -10.39 -4.01 -1.16
CA ALA A 56 -10.07 -2.75 -1.78
C ALA A 56 -9.69 -2.94 -3.24
N ASP A 57 -9.96 -1.93 -4.06
CA ASP A 57 -9.58 -1.95 -5.48
C ASP A 57 -8.13 -1.47 -5.65
N CYS A 58 -7.65 -0.67 -4.70
CA CYS A 58 -6.28 -0.16 -4.69
C CYS A 58 -5.70 -0.07 -3.27
N VAL A 59 -4.43 -0.43 -3.14
CA VAL A 59 -3.61 -0.23 -1.94
C VAL A 59 -2.47 0.73 -2.28
N VAL A 60 -2.34 1.78 -1.50
CA VAL A 60 -1.27 2.78 -1.59
C VAL A 60 -0.42 2.70 -0.34
N LEU A 61 0.88 2.50 -0.52
CA LEU A 61 1.86 2.65 0.55
C LEU A 61 2.60 3.96 0.35
N ALA A 62 2.24 4.96 1.15
CA ALA A 62 2.88 6.27 1.14
C ALA A 62 4.07 6.28 2.10
N GLY A 63 5.24 6.02 1.53
CA GLY A 63 6.51 5.94 2.25
C GLY A 63 6.86 4.52 2.72
N ALA A 64 8.15 4.19 2.64
CA ALA A 64 8.69 2.94 3.17
C ALA A 64 8.90 3.01 4.69
N VAL A 65 8.42 1.99 5.41
CA VAL A 65 8.49 1.93 6.88
C VAL A 65 9.81 1.32 7.32
N PHE A 66 10.80 2.17 7.57
CA PHE A 66 12.05 1.78 8.19
C PHE A 66 11.98 1.86 9.72
N LEU A 67 12.83 1.09 10.38
CA LEU A 67 13.06 1.24 11.81
C LEU A 67 13.86 2.52 12.10
N PRO A 68 13.69 3.11 13.29
CA PRO A 68 14.57 4.18 13.75
C PRO A 68 16.04 3.76 13.71
N PRO A 69 16.99 4.68 13.45
CA PRO A 69 18.40 4.36 13.24
C PRO A 69 19.08 3.70 14.46
N HIS A 70 18.55 3.87 15.67
CA HIS A 70 19.06 3.24 16.87
C HIS A 70 18.71 1.75 16.97
N VAL A 71 17.70 1.27 16.23
CA VAL A 71 17.33 -0.15 16.18
C VAL A 71 18.15 -0.83 15.08
N ARG A 72 19.10 -1.68 15.48
CA ARG A 72 20.02 -2.37 14.57
C ARG A 72 19.64 -3.85 14.41
N VAL A 73 18.78 -4.14 13.45
CA VAL A 73 18.35 -5.52 13.11
C VAL A 73 19.48 -6.38 12.56
N GLN A 74 20.56 -5.76 12.07
CA GLN A 74 21.76 -6.47 11.63
C GLN A 74 22.42 -7.27 12.77
N LYS A 75 22.23 -6.84 14.03
CA LYS A 75 22.75 -7.56 15.20
C LYS A 75 22.12 -8.94 15.39
N VAL A 76 20.94 -9.18 14.80
CA VAL A 76 20.25 -10.48 14.80
C VAL A 76 20.28 -11.13 13.42
N GLY A 77 21.19 -10.69 12.54
CA GLY A 77 21.39 -11.28 11.21
C GLY A 77 20.37 -10.88 10.14
N LEU A 78 19.56 -9.85 10.39
CA LEU A 78 18.53 -9.39 9.44
C LEU A 78 18.97 -8.13 8.68
N SER A 79 18.62 -8.06 7.38
CA SER A 79 18.75 -6.83 6.59
C SER A 79 17.70 -5.79 7.04
N PRO A 80 18.05 -4.48 7.13
CA PRO A 80 17.09 -3.41 7.42
C PRO A 80 15.89 -3.37 6.46
N GLU A 81 16.07 -3.83 5.23
CA GLU A 81 15.06 -3.85 4.17
C GLU A 81 13.96 -4.89 4.41
N VAL A 82 14.19 -5.88 5.27
CA VAL A 82 13.17 -6.90 5.62
C VAL A 82 11.94 -6.25 6.23
N ILE A 83 12.13 -5.20 7.04
CA ILE A 83 11.01 -4.54 7.73
C ILE A 83 10.05 -3.84 6.77
N PRO A 84 10.49 -2.92 5.88
CA PRO A 84 9.61 -2.32 4.90
C PRO A 84 9.04 -3.36 3.92
N ALA A 85 9.80 -4.42 3.58
CA ALA A 85 9.31 -5.50 2.72
C ALA A 85 8.11 -6.22 3.34
N VAL A 86 8.29 -6.77 4.54
CA VAL A 86 7.24 -7.51 5.27
C VAL A 86 6.04 -6.60 5.53
N THR A 87 6.28 -5.37 5.96
CA THR A 87 5.20 -4.39 6.19
C THR A 87 4.41 -4.13 4.90
N ALA A 88 5.08 -4.00 3.76
CA ALA A 88 4.40 -3.81 2.48
C ALA A 88 3.54 -5.01 2.09
N LEU A 89 4.11 -6.22 2.17
CA LEU A 89 3.38 -7.46 1.86
C LEU A 89 2.19 -7.68 2.79
N GLN A 90 2.32 -7.41 4.08
CA GLN A 90 1.21 -7.53 5.04
C GLN A 90 0.08 -6.55 4.74
N ASN A 91 0.42 -5.30 4.43
CA ASN A 91 -0.54 -4.25 4.09
C ASN A 91 -1.28 -4.55 2.78
N VAL A 92 -0.56 -4.97 1.74
CA VAL A 92 -1.17 -5.42 0.47
C VAL A 92 -2.05 -6.64 0.70
N GLY A 93 -1.58 -7.59 1.50
CA GLY A 93 -2.33 -8.79 1.91
C GLY A 93 -3.62 -8.51 2.70
N ARG A 94 -3.91 -7.26 3.07
CA ARG A 94 -5.23 -6.87 3.60
C ARG A 94 -6.30 -6.79 2.52
N ALA A 95 -5.91 -6.46 1.28
CA ALA A 95 -6.82 -6.34 0.14
C ALA A 95 -6.85 -7.60 -0.73
N THR A 96 -5.78 -8.40 -0.77
CA THR A 96 -5.61 -9.52 -1.71
C THR A 96 -5.94 -10.90 -1.10
N ARG A 97 -7.01 -11.03 -0.30
CA ARG A 97 -7.35 -12.31 0.36
C ARG A 97 -8.17 -13.29 -0.48
N ALA A 98 -8.73 -12.85 -1.61
CA ALA A 98 -9.34 -13.75 -2.58
C ALA A 98 -8.33 -14.08 -3.70
N PRO A 99 -8.21 -15.33 -4.16
CA PRO A 99 -7.27 -15.70 -5.23
C PRO A 99 -7.45 -14.92 -6.53
N ASP A 100 -8.66 -14.42 -6.77
CA ASP A 100 -9.09 -13.63 -7.92
C ASP A 100 -9.11 -12.12 -7.64
N ALA A 101 -8.66 -11.67 -6.46
CA ALA A 101 -8.65 -10.26 -6.09
C ALA A 101 -7.73 -9.47 -7.03
N ARG A 102 -8.33 -8.62 -7.86
CA ARG A 102 -7.63 -7.72 -8.79
C ARG A 102 -7.35 -6.38 -8.11
N VAL A 103 -6.29 -6.32 -7.32
CA VAL A 103 -5.92 -5.14 -6.53
C VAL A 103 -4.77 -4.38 -7.18
N GLN A 104 -4.94 -3.07 -7.39
CA GLN A 104 -3.86 -2.19 -7.84
C GLN A 104 -2.98 -1.79 -6.66
N VAL A 105 -1.67 -2.00 -6.77
CA VAL A 105 -0.72 -1.65 -5.70
C VAL A 105 0.15 -0.48 -6.13
N VAL A 106 0.16 0.58 -5.34
CA VAL A 106 1.00 1.77 -5.54
C VAL A 106 1.99 1.88 -4.39
N LEU A 107 3.28 1.69 -4.71
CA LEU A 107 4.39 1.84 -3.79
C LEU A 107 5.00 3.23 -3.96
N ALA A 108 4.51 4.23 -3.22
CA ALA A 108 4.88 5.63 -3.39
C ALA A 108 6.15 6.01 -2.61
N ASP A 109 7.25 5.29 -2.90
CA ASP A 109 8.59 5.55 -2.36
C ASP A 109 9.65 4.86 -3.22
N GLU A 110 10.65 5.61 -3.72
CA GLU A 110 11.74 5.07 -4.55
C GLU A 110 12.50 3.91 -3.89
N ARG A 111 12.52 3.86 -2.55
CA ARG A 111 13.27 2.86 -1.81
C ARG A 111 12.67 1.46 -1.98
N PHE A 112 11.37 1.34 -2.29
CA PHE A 112 10.76 0.05 -2.56
C PHE A 112 11.36 -0.66 -3.77
N ALA A 113 11.79 0.08 -4.80
CA ALA A 113 12.40 -0.48 -6.00
C ALA A 113 13.74 -1.20 -5.72
N ARG A 114 14.39 -0.87 -4.59
CA ARG A 114 15.67 -1.46 -4.20
C ARG A 114 15.54 -2.73 -3.34
N ILE A 115 14.33 -3.07 -2.89
CA ILE A 115 14.08 -4.18 -1.97
C ILE A 115 13.87 -5.49 -2.76
N PRO A 116 14.78 -6.48 -2.69
CA PRO A 116 14.70 -7.70 -3.50
C PRO A 116 13.42 -8.51 -3.27
N MET A 117 13.01 -8.68 -2.01
CA MET A 117 11.81 -9.44 -1.62
C MET A 117 10.53 -8.91 -2.29
N LEU A 118 10.43 -7.60 -2.52
CA LEU A 118 9.26 -7.02 -3.19
C LEU A 118 9.29 -7.26 -4.70
N ARG A 119 10.47 -7.24 -5.32
CA ARG A 119 10.65 -7.54 -6.75
C ARG A 119 10.37 -9.01 -7.06
N GLU A 120 10.60 -9.90 -6.11
CA GLU A 120 10.23 -11.32 -6.20
C GLU A 120 8.73 -11.55 -6.01
N SER A 121 8.07 -10.67 -5.24
CA SER A 121 6.65 -10.79 -4.92
C SER A 121 5.72 -10.05 -5.89
N PHE A 122 6.22 -9.03 -6.59
CA PHE A 122 5.44 -8.16 -7.46
C PHE A 122 6.11 -7.95 -8.82
N GLU A 123 5.30 -7.94 -9.88
CA GLU A 123 5.70 -7.36 -11.17
C GLU A 123 5.67 -5.83 -11.04
N MET A 124 6.80 -5.24 -10.64
CA MET A 124 6.90 -3.80 -10.39
C MET A 124 7.15 -3.03 -11.68
N HIS A 125 6.47 -1.89 -11.85
CA HIS A 125 6.70 -0.93 -12.92
C HIS A 125 6.98 0.42 -12.28
N GLU A 126 8.16 0.97 -12.53
CA GLU A 126 8.54 2.28 -12.01
C GLU A 126 7.92 3.38 -12.87
N VAL A 127 7.40 4.42 -12.22
CA VAL A 127 6.79 5.58 -12.86
C VAL A 127 7.40 6.84 -12.25
N HIS A 128 7.66 7.86 -13.06
CA HIS A 128 8.40 9.05 -12.67
C HIS A 128 7.51 10.27 -12.45
N ASP A 129 6.29 10.26 -12.98
CA ASP A 129 5.33 11.34 -12.80
C ASP A 129 3.87 10.87 -12.70
N ILE A 130 2.98 11.85 -12.46
CA ILE A 130 1.54 11.60 -12.31
C ILE A 130 0.92 11.09 -13.62
N LYS A 131 1.41 11.54 -14.77
CA LYS A 131 0.88 11.17 -16.08
C LYS A 131 1.21 9.70 -16.37
N GLU A 132 2.46 9.28 -16.17
CA GLU A 132 2.87 7.88 -16.28
C GLU A 132 2.09 6.98 -15.32
N LEU A 133 1.89 7.44 -14.08
CA LEU A 133 1.06 6.71 -13.12
C LEU A 133 -0.39 6.57 -13.63
N GLN A 134 -0.98 7.62 -14.21
CA GLN A 134 -2.33 7.55 -14.79
C GLN A 134 -2.40 6.54 -15.94
N GLU A 135 -1.42 6.55 -16.84
CA GLU A 135 -1.35 5.61 -17.96
C GLU A 135 -1.21 4.16 -17.48
N ALA A 136 -0.34 3.93 -16.49
CA ALA A 136 -0.17 2.60 -15.88
C ALA A 136 -1.46 2.07 -15.24
N LEU A 137 -2.18 2.92 -14.50
CA LEU A 137 -3.45 2.55 -13.86
C LEU A 137 -4.54 2.23 -14.89
N GLN A 138 -4.60 2.99 -16.00
CA GLN A 138 -5.54 2.71 -17.09
C GLN A 138 -5.25 1.36 -17.76
N GLN A 139 -3.98 1.06 -18.03
CA GLN A 139 -3.57 -0.23 -18.60
C GLN A 139 -3.88 -1.40 -17.68
N GLN A 140 -3.62 -1.26 -16.37
CA GLN A 140 -3.96 -2.28 -15.38
C GLN A 140 -5.47 -2.49 -15.26
N THR A 141 -6.26 -1.43 -15.23
CA THR A 141 -7.73 -1.50 -15.21
C THR A 141 -8.27 -2.23 -16.45
N ALA A 142 -7.70 -1.96 -17.63
CA ALA A 142 -8.06 -2.65 -18.86
C ALA A 142 -7.68 -4.14 -18.85
N ARG A 143 -6.53 -4.52 -18.26
CA ARG A 143 -6.16 -5.93 -18.03
C ARG A 143 -7.15 -6.63 -17.11
N PHE A 144 -7.63 -5.93 -16.08
CA PHE A 144 -8.62 -6.43 -15.12
C PHE A 144 -10.07 -6.39 -15.62
N SER A 145 -10.34 -5.89 -16.82
CA SER A 145 -11.68 -5.92 -17.43
C SER A 145 -11.83 -6.98 -18.52
N ARG A 146 -10.75 -7.71 -18.82
CA ARG A 146 -10.74 -8.92 -19.66
C ARG A 146 -10.85 -10.18 -18.81
#